data_AF-A0ABD2GAM0-F1
#
_entry.id   AF-A0ABD2GAM0-F1
#
_cell.length_a   1.000
_cell.length_b   1.000
_cell.length_c   1.000
_cell.angle_alpha   90.00
_cell.angle_beta   90.00
_cell.angle_gamma   90.00
#
_symmetry.space_group_name_H-M   'P 1'
#
loop_
_entity.id
_entity.type
_entity.pdbx_description
1 polymer ?
#
loop_
_entity_poly.entity_id
_entity_poly.type
_entity_poly.pdbx_seq_one_letter_code
_entity_poly.pdbx_strand_id
1 'polypeptide(L)'
;MSLSEKDKAAVKALWSKIGKSSDAIGNDALSRMIVVYPQTKTYFSHWPEVTPGSPHIKAHGKKVMGGIALAVTKIDDLKTGLSELSEQHAYKLRVDPANFKTLNHCILVVISTMFPKEFTPEAHVSLDKFLSGVALALADRYR
;
A
#
# COMPACT_ATOMS: atom_id res chain seq x y z
N MET A 1 3.02 10.51 13.49
CA MET A 1 3.96 11.34 12.73
C MET A 1 3.21 11.97 11.58
N SER A 2 3.29 13.29 11.41
CA SER A 2 2.71 14.00 10.26
C SER A 2 3.72 14.10 9.12
N LEU A 3 3.22 14.31 7.89
CA LEU A 3 4.04 14.57 6.72
C LEU A 3 4.36 16.06 6.64
N SER A 4 5.64 16.41 6.53
CA SER A 4 6.07 17.76 6.18
C SER A 4 5.82 18.05 4.70
N GLU A 5 5.84 19.32 4.31
CA GLU A 5 5.76 19.70 2.89
C GLU A 5 6.85 19.05 2.03
N LYS A 6 8.04 18.85 2.60
CA LYS A 6 9.13 18.12 1.94
C LYS A 6 8.77 16.65 1.70
N ASP A 7 8.20 15.97 2.70
CA ASP A 7 7.77 14.57 2.55
C ASP A 7 6.68 14.46 1.46
N LYS A 8 5.69 15.36 1.49
CA LYS A 8 4.60 15.39 0.51
C LYS A 8 5.12 15.60 -0.91
N ALA A 9 6.03 16.55 -1.10
CA ALA A 9 6.66 16.82 -2.39
C ALA A 9 7.47 15.62 -2.90
N ALA A 10 8.25 14.98 -2.03
CA ALA A 10 9.02 13.79 -2.38
C ALA A 10 8.13 12.62 -2.79
N VAL A 11 7.04 12.37 -2.06
CA VAL A 11 6.06 11.31 -2.39
C VAL A 11 5.40 11.58 -3.74
N LYS A 12 4.93 12.81 -3.98
CA LYS A 12 4.33 13.21 -5.26
C LYS A 12 5.32 13.06 -6.43
N ALA A 13 6.57 13.48 -6.23
CA ALA A 13 7.63 13.39 -7.23
C ALA A 13 8.07 11.95 -7.52
N LEU A 14 8.09 11.07 -6.52
CA LEU A 14 8.33 9.65 -6.72
C LEU A 14 7.16 9.01 -7.47
N TRP A 15 5.93 9.28 -7.00
CA TRP A 15 4.72 8.71 -7.59
C TRP A 15 4.54 9.09 -9.07
N SER A 16 4.90 10.32 -9.47
CA SER A 16 4.84 10.74 -10.88
C SER A 16 5.76 9.92 -11.80
N LYS A 17 6.87 9.38 -11.27
CA LYS A 17 7.81 8.53 -12.03
C LYS A 17 7.36 7.08 -12.10
N ILE A 18 6.83 6.54 -10.99
CA ILE A 18 6.54 5.10 -10.84
C ILE A 18 5.07 4.74 -11.11
N GLY A 19 4.16 5.71 -11.10
CA GLY A 19 2.71 5.48 -11.13
C GLY A 19 2.22 4.73 -12.38
N LYS A 20 2.93 4.86 -13.51
CA LYS A 20 2.67 4.10 -14.74
C LYS A 20 2.85 2.57 -14.59
N SER A 21 3.57 2.14 -13.55
CA SER A 21 3.82 0.73 -13.24
C SER A 21 3.04 0.26 -12.01
N SER A 22 2.06 1.04 -11.53
CA SER A 22 1.28 0.74 -10.32
C SER A 22 0.60 -0.63 -10.35
N ASP A 23 0.03 -1.06 -11.47
CA ASP A 23 -0.57 -2.40 -11.60
C ASP A 23 0.47 -3.53 -11.37
N ALA A 24 1.68 -3.38 -11.92
CA ALA A 24 2.77 -4.34 -11.74
C ALA A 24 3.32 -4.31 -10.31
N ILE A 25 3.47 -3.11 -9.72
CA ILE A 25 3.89 -2.94 -8.32
C ILE A 25 2.92 -3.66 -7.39
N GLY A 26 1.61 -3.46 -7.59
CA GLY A 26 0.57 -4.05 -6.76
C GLY A 26 0.55 -5.58 -6.83
N ASN A 27 0.68 -6.13 -8.04
CA ASN A 27 0.78 -7.57 -8.23
C ASN A 27 2.00 -8.17 -7.50
N ASP A 28 3.19 -7.57 -7.67
CA ASP A 28 4.41 -8.10 -7.04
C ASP A 28 4.36 -7.92 -5.51
N ALA A 29 3.88 -6.78 -5.01
CA ALA A 29 3.81 -6.52 -3.57
C ALA A 29 2.87 -7.51 -2.85
N LEU A 30 1.68 -7.76 -3.41
CA LEU A 30 0.77 -8.77 -2.87
C LEU A 30 1.32 -10.19 -3.01
N SER A 31 1.96 -10.51 -4.13
CA SER A 31 2.58 -11.82 -4.35
C SER A 31 3.66 -12.10 -3.30
N ARG A 32 4.50 -11.10 -3.01
CA ARG A 32 5.51 -11.20 -1.93
C ARG A 32 4.86 -11.35 -0.57
N MET A 33 3.83 -10.56 -0.28
CA MET A 33 3.13 -10.61 1.00
C MET A 33 2.63 -12.03 1.28
N ILE A 34 1.91 -12.65 0.34
CA ILE A 34 1.36 -14.00 0.57
C ILE A 34 2.42 -15.10 0.64
N VAL A 35 3.62 -14.91 0.06
CA VAL A 35 4.70 -15.90 0.11
C VAL A 35 5.54 -15.75 1.37
N VAL A 36 5.99 -14.52 1.67
CA VAL A 36 6.92 -14.22 2.77
C VAL A 36 6.19 -14.16 4.11
N TYR A 37 4.91 -13.77 4.10
CA TYR A 37 4.07 -13.64 5.28
C TYR A 37 2.81 -14.50 5.12
N PRO A 38 2.92 -15.84 5.14
CA PRO A 38 1.82 -16.74 4.80
C PRO A 38 0.59 -16.59 5.70
N GLN A 39 0.72 -16.04 6.91
CA GLN A 39 -0.41 -15.72 7.79
C GLN A 39 -1.42 -14.75 7.16
N THR A 40 -0.99 -13.92 6.20
CA THR A 40 -1.88 -12.98 5.50
C THR A 40 -2.80 -13.67 4.49
N LYS A 41 -2.52 -14.94 4.12
CA LYS A 41 -3.38 -15.69 3.18
C LYS A 41 -4.79 -15.93 3.70
N THR A 42 -4.98 -15.90 5.02
CA THR A 42 -6.28 -16.11 5.67
C THR A 42 -7.35 -15.13 5.17
N TYR A 43 -6.98 -13.88 4.88
CA TYR A 43 -7.89 -12.85 4.34
C TYR A 43 -8.33 -13.11 2.89
N PHE A 44 -7.65 -14.01 2.18
CA PHE A 44 -7.88 -14.33 0.76
C PHE A 44 -8.39 -15.77 0.56
N SER A 45 -8.78 -16.47 1.62
CA SER A 45 -9.19 -17.89 1.58
C SER A 45 -10.43 -18.18 0.72
N HIS A 46 -11.20 -17.14 0.39
CA HIS A 46 -12.37 -17.20 -0.48
C HIS A 46 -12.03 -17.25 -1.98
N TRP A 47 -10.76 -17.00 -2.35
CA TRP A 47 -10.32 -17.15 -3.74
C TRP A 47 -9.93 -18.59 -4.04
N PRO A 48 -10.22 -19.09 -5.25
CA PRO A 48 -9.84 -20.45 -5.66
C PRO A 48 -8.32 -20.63 -5.72
N GLU A 49 -7.57 -19.56 -5.99
CA GLU A 49 -6.11 -19.59 -6.10
C GLU A 49 -5.46 -18.36 -5.45
N VAL A 50 -4.62 -18.61 -4.44
CA VAL A 50 -3.83 -17.60 -3.73
C VAL A 50 -2.33 -17.90 -3.95
N THR A 51 -1.89 -17.70 -5.20
CA THR A 51 -0.52 -17.90 -5.65
C THR A 51 0.03 -16.62 -6.29
N PRO A 52 1.35 -16.40 -6.30
CA PRO A 52 1.97 -15.27 -6.98
C PRO A 52 1.51 -15.12 -8.43
N GLY A 53 1.04 -13.93 -8.81
CA GLY A 53 0.62 -13.64 -10.18
C GLY A 53 -0.70 -14.28 -10.63
N SER A 54 -1.46 -14.91 -9.72
CA SER A 54 -2.81 -15.41 -10.04
C SER A 54 -3.74 -14.27 -10.51
N PRO A 55 -4.80 -14.55 -11.28
CA PRO A 55 -5.72 -13.51 -11.76
C PRO A 55 -6.31 -12.66 -10.63
N HIS A 56 -6.65 -13.28 -9.49
CA HIS A 56 -7.17 -12.56 -8.32
C HIS A 56 -6.12 -11.66 -7.67
N ILE A 57 -4.87 -12.12 -7.55
CA ILE A 57 -3.77 -11.31 -7.00
C ILE A 57 -3.48 -10.11 -7.90
N LYS A 58 -3.42 -10.30 -9.23
CA LYS A 58 -3.25 -9.19 -10.19
C LYS A 58 -4.38 -8.17 -10.09
N ALA A 59 -5.62 -8.63 -10.12
CA ALA A 59 -6.78 -7.76 -10.05
C ALA A 59 -6.87 -7.01 -8.72
N HIS A 60 -6.55 -7.67 -7.60
CA HIS A 60 -6.54 -7.03 -6.29
C HIS A 60 -5.36 -6.08 -6.12
N GLY A 61 -4.18 -6.41 -6.64
CA GLY A 61 -3.00 -5.55 -6.63
C GLY A 61 -3.25 -4.21 -7.29
N LYS A 62 -3.97 -4.22 -8.41
CA LYS A 62 -4.46 -2.99 -9.06
C LYS A 62 -5.34 -2.15 -8.13
N LYS A 63 -6.29 -2.77 -7.42
CA LYS A 63 -7.17 -2.06 -6.47
C LYS A 63 -6.38 -1.45 -5.31
N VAL A 64 -5.44 -2.21 -4.74
CA VAL A 64 -4.56 -1.73 -3.66
C VAL A 64 -3.76 -0.51 -4.11
N MET A 65 -3.11 -0.58 -5.26
CA MET A 65 -2.32 0.55 -5.75
C MET A 65 -3.18 1.73 -6.23
N GLY A 66 -4.42 1.48 -6.63
CA GLY A 66 -5.43 2.53 -6.81
C GLY A 66 -5.76 3.25 -5.50
N GLY A 67 -5.85 2.53 -4.38
CA GLY A 67 -5.98 3.11 -3.04
C GLY A 67 -4.77 3.94 -2.62
N ILE A 68 -3.55 3.49 -2.95
CA ILE A 68 -2.33 4.28 -2.75
C ILE A 68 -2.33 5.55 -3.62
N ALA A 69 -2.76 5.44 -4.89
CA ALA A 69 -2.90 6.61 -5.77
C ALA A 69 -3.88 7.63 -5.17
N LEU A 70 -5.04 7.18 -4.68
CA LEU A 70 -5.99 8.02 -3.97
C LEU A 70 -5.33 8.70 -2.76
N ALA A 71 -4.59 7.95 -1.94
CA ALA A 71 -3.88 8.50 -0.79
C ALA A 71 -2.86 9.59 -1.18
N VAL A 72 -2.14 9.43 -2.31
CA VAL A 72 -1.24 10.49 -2.82
C VAL A 72 -2.02 11.76 -3.19
N THR A 73 -3.22 11.63 -3.77
CA THR A 73 -4.08 12.80 -4.07
C THR A 73 -4.70 13.44 -2.83
N LYS A 74 -4.84 12.68 -1.73
CA LYS A 74 -5.43 13.11 -0.45
C LYS A 74 -4.37 13.29 0.64
N ILE A 75 -3.11 13.50 0.26
CA ILE A 75 -1.96 13.47 1.18
C ILE A 75 -2.03 14.51 2.31
N ASP A 76 -2.81 15.57 2.13
CA ASP A 76 -3.02 16.62 3.11
C ASP A 76 -4.02 16.22 4.22
N ASP A 77 -4.94 15.31 3.94
CA ASP A 77 -5.89 14.74 4.90
C ASP A 77 -6.20 13.28 4.55
N LEU A 78 -5.29 12.39 4.95
CA LEU A 78 -5.42 10.95 4.71
C LEU A 78 -6.58 10.34 5.49
N LYS A 79 -6.88 10.84 6.68
CA LYS A 79 -7.96 10.32 7.54
C LYS A 79 -9.31 10.47 6.84
N THR A 80 -9.64 11.69 6.41
CA THR A 80 -10.89 11.93 5.67
C THR A 80 -10.84 11.26 4.31
N GLY A 81 -9.72 11.39 3.58
CA GLY A 81 -9.57 10.87 2.23
C GLY A 81 -9.67 9.35 2.09
N LEU A 82 -9.39 8.60 3.15
CA LEU A 82 -9.42 7.14 3.16
C LEU A 82 -10.52 6.56 4.06
N SER A 83 -11.46 7.37 4.55
CA SER A 83 -12.48 6.92 5.53
C SER A 83 -13.31 5.74 5.02
N GLU A 84 -13.70 5.71 3.74
CA GLU A 84 -14.47 4.58 3.16
C GLU A 84 -13.64 3.28 3.13
N LEU A 85 -12.35 3.39 2.77
CA LEU A 85 -11.44 2.24 2.79
C LEU A 85 -11.19 1.77 4.22
N SER A 86 -11.09 2.68 5.18
CA SER A 86 -10.98 2.34 6.60
C SER A 86 -12.21 1.56 7.07
N GLU A 87 -13.41 2.02 6.76
CA GLU A 87 -14.66 1.33 7.11
C GLU A 87 -14.73 -0.07 6.48
N GLN A 88 -14.32 -0.20 5.22
CA GLN A 88 -14.26 -1.48 4.54
C GLN A 88 -13.30 -2.46 5.23
N HIS A 89 -12.07 -2.02 5.56
CA HIS A 89 -11.08 -2.89 6.20
C HIS A 89 -11.45 -3.22 7.66
N ALA A 90 -12.05 -2.26 8.38
CA ALA A 90 -12.45 -2.40 9.78
C ALA A 90 -13.66 -3.33 9.95
N TYR A 91 -14.79 -3.03 9.29
CA TYR A 91 -16.06 -3.68 9.60
C TYR A 91 -16.39 -4.85 8.68
N LYS A 92 -16.08 -4.72 7.38
CA LYS A 92 -16.43 -5.72 6.37
C LYS A 92 -15.38 -6.81 6.28
N LEU A 93 -14.11 -6.42 6.12
CA LEU A 93 -13.00 -7.35 5.92
C LEU A 93 -12.35 -7.79 7.24
N ARG A 94 -12.47 -6.96 8.30
CA ARG A 94 -11.90 -7.20 9.63
C ARG A 94 -10.42 -7.58 9.59
N VAL A 95 -9.65 -6.86 8.77
CA VAL A 95 -8.20 -7.09 8.61
C VAL A 95 -7.48 -6.60 9.85
N ASP A 96 -6.62 -7.40 10.49
CA ASP A 96 -5.85 -6.88 11.63
C ASP A 96 -4.90 -5.75 11.14
N PRO A 97 -4.94 -4.54 11.75
CA PRO A 97 -4.11 -3.42 11.34
C PRO A 97 -2.60 -3.69 11.30
N ALA A 98 -2.11 -4.72 12.01
CA ALA A 98 -0.71 -5.15 11.93
C ALA A 98 -0.31 -5.51 10.50
N ASN A 99 -1.23 -6.03 9.68
CA ASN A 99 -0.95 -6.44 8.30
C ASN A 99 -0.71 -5.28 7.34
N PHE A 100 -1.15 -4.06 7.66
CA PHE A 100 -0.86 -2.89 6.82
C PHE A 100 0.65 -2.62 6.76
N LYS A 101 1.37 -2.80 7.87
CA LYS A 101 2.83 -2.65 7.91
C LYS A 101 3.53 -3.70 7.06
N THR A 102 3.02 -4.92 7.07
CA THR A 102 3.52 -6.02 6.23
C THR A 102 3.43 -5.67 4.74
N LEU A 103 2.25 -5.22 4.29
CA LEU A 103 2.06 -4.82 2.91
C LEU A 103 2.91 -3.59 2.54
N ASN A 104 3.00 -2.60 3.42
CA ASN A 104 3.85 -1.43 3.22
C ASN A 104 5.31 -1.84 2.97
N HIS A 105 5.85 -2.75 3.78
CA HIS A 105 7.20 -3.26 3.59
C HIS A 105 7.37 -3.93 2.21
N CYS A 106 6.42 -4.78 1.80
CA CYS A 106 6.45 -5.39 0.48
C CYS A 106 6.41 -4.35 -0.66
N ILE A 107 5.61 -3.28 -0.52
CA ILE A 107 5.58 -2.17 -1.50
C ILE A 107 6.95 -1.49 -1.61
N LEU A 108 7.59 -1.18 -0.48
CA LEU A 108 8.92 -0.56 -0.47
C LEU A 108 9.97 -1.46 -1.15
N VAL A 109 9.96 -2.77 -0.85
CA VAL A 109 10.84 -3.75 -1.51
C VAL A 109 10.63 -3.76 -3.02
N VAL A 110 9.37 -3.81 -3.47
CA VAL A 110 9.06 -3.84 -4.92
C VAL A 110 9.52 -2.57 -5.61
N ILE A 111 9.24 -1.40 -5.04
CA ILE A 111 9.69 -0.11 -5.60
C ILE A 111 11.23 -0.07 -5.66
N SER A 112 11.92 -0.55 -4.63
CA SER A 112 13.38 -0.65 -4.64
C SER A 112 13.90 -1.57 -5.75
N THR A 113 13.21 -2.67 -6.05
CA THR A 113 13.62 -3.60 -7.11
C THR A 113 13.35 -3.06 -8.53
N MET A 114 12.25 -2.34 -8.71
CA MET A 114 11.84 -1.84 -10.03
C MET A 114 12.44 -0.48 -10.39
N PHE A 115 12.67 0.37 -9.38
CA PHE A 115 13.09 1.77 -9.53
C PHE A 115 14.26 2.12 -8.59
N PRO A 116 15.37 1.38 -8.61
CA PRO A 116 16.48 1.59 -7.66
C PRO A 116 17.12 2.97 -7.77
N LYS A 117 17.05 3.61 -8.94
CA LYS A 117 17.60 4.96 -9.16
C LYS A 117 16.70 6.05 -8.57
N GLU A 118 15.38 5.88 -8.66
CA GLU A 118 14.40 6.84 -8.13
C GLU A 118 14.16 6.62 -6.63
N PHE A 119 14.35 5.41 -6.13
CA PHE A 119 14.15 5.04 -4.73
C PHE A 119 15.40 5.32 -3.88
N THR A 120 15.79 6.59 -3.83
CA THR A 120 16.89 7.07 -2.99
C THR A 120 16.54 7.00 -1.49
N PRO A 121 17.51 7.12 -0.57
CA PRO A 121 17.22 7.17 0.87
C PRO A 121 16.21 8.28 1.26
N GLU A 122 16.27 9.43 0.61
CA GLU A 122 15.36 10.56 0.84
C GLU A 122 13.93 10.27 0.35
N ALA A 123 13.82 9.60 -0.80
CA ALA A 123 12.54 9.13 -1.32
C ALA A 123 11.94 8.04 -0.41
N HIS A 124 12.79 7.12 0.06
CA HIS A 124 12.40 6.05 0.97
C HIS A 124 11.86 6.60 2.29
N VAL A 125 12.59 7.46 3.00
CA VAL A 125 12.12 8.00 4.30
C VAL A 125 10.77 8.72 4.16
N SER A 126 10.57 9.47 3.08
CA SER A 126 9.32 10.18 2.83
C SER A 126 8.17 9.21 2.51
N LEU A 127 8.44 8.19 1.68
CA LEU A 127 7.45 7.18 1.31
C LEU A 127 7.07 6.29 2.49
N ASP A 128 8.02 5.88 3.33
CA ASP A 128 7.77 5.07 4.52
C ASP A 128 6.89 5.81 5.54
N LYS A 129 7.18 7.10 5.78
CA LYS A 129 6.32 7.98 6.60
C LYS A 129 4.92 8.10 6.01
N PHE A 130 4.81 8.24 4.69
CA PHE A 130 3.51 8.32 4.00
C PHE A 130 2.72 7.02 4.14
N LEU A 131 3.33 5.87 3.87
CA LEU A 131 2.69 4.56 4.01
C LEU A 131 2.29 4.27 5.46
N SER A 132 3.07 4.73 6.43
CA SER A 132 2.70 4.70 7.85
C SER A 132 1.48 5.58 8.15
N GLY A 133 1.38 6.76 7.53
CA GLY A 133 0.20 7.62 7.59
C GLY A 133 -1.03 6.98 6.95
N VAL A 134 -0.87 6.30 5.81
CA VAL A 134 -1.93 5.51 5.16
C VAL A 134 -2.42 4.39 6.07
N ALA A 135 -1.51 3.61 6.67
CA ALA A 135 -1.88 2.54 7.59
C ALA A 135 -2.64 3.09 8.82
N LEU A 136 -2.22 4.25 9.35
CA LEU A 136 -2.92 4.91 10.45
C LEU A 136 -4.33 5.37 10.04
N ALA A 137 -4.48 5.96 8.86
CA ALA A 137 -5.78 6.38 8.34
C ALA A 137 -6.72 5.19 8.06
N LEU A 138 -6.19 4.07 7.55
CA LEU A 138 -6.97 2.84 7.39
C LEU A 138 -7.40 2.25 8.73
N ALA A 139 -6.61 2.44 9.79
CA ALA A 139 -6.94 1.98 11.14
C ALA A 139 -7.95 2.88 11.89
N ASP A 140 -8.35 4.03 11.33
CA ASP A 140 -9.14 5.05 12.04
C ASP A 140 -10.52 4.56 12.49
N ARG A 141 -11.18 3.69 11.71
CA ARG A 141 -12.53 3.17 12.00
C ARG A 141 -12.56 1.85 12.77
N TYR A 142 -11.43 1.38 13.30
CA TYR A 142 -11.36 0.10 14.00
C TYR A 142 -11.92 0.13 15.43
N ARG A 143 -11.96 1.32 16.05
CA ARG A 143 -12.40 1.53 17.44
C ARG A 143 -12.84 2.97 17.67
#